data_AF-A0A953W8N7-F1
#
_entry.id   AF-A0A953W8N7-F1
#
_cell.length_a   1.000
_cell.length_b   1.000
_cell.length_c   1.000
_cell.angle_alpha   90.00
_cell.angle_beta   90.00
_cell.angle_gamma   90.00
#
_symmetry.space_group_name_H-M   'P 1'
#
loop_
_entity.id
_entity.type
_entity.pdbx_description
1 polymer ?
#
loop_
_entity_poly.entity_id
_entity_poly.type
_entity_poly.pdbx_seq_one_letter_code
_entity_poly.pdbx_strand_id
1 'polypeptide(L)'
;MTPATTHADRRIDLTPDQLIWVDGFATPPSPKVRPFHALASAIKLVLNKDDTRQVFEVVTALSGASGRKLFRRFVATDYGRRVVAEPVELENILADFARLRAMPAGSFGRAYVDFMDEAGFTPQGLLAAAEEASVDMKDFPEIAEFRRAFTHLEVSHDLWHVLTGYGRDPLGEVCNLAFTRRQTRNPGLRLIIFMGLAAMKLERWSVPVMKAARQAAHMGEAADFVLGHDVEALLPLPLAEVRTRLNILEPTVYNAVPDGVKHKLLRPKVAQTQTERERAKAAPLAA
;
A
#
# COMPACT_ATOMS: atom_id res chain seq x y z
N MET A 1 27.03 21.28 5.82
CA MET A 1 26.66 19.94 6.31
C MET A 1 25.46 20.12 7.22
N THR A 2 24.26 19.91 6.69
CA THR A 2 23.02 19.95 7.46
C THR A 2 22.86 18.57 8.10
N PRO A 3 22.63 18.46 9.43
CA PRO A 3 22.58 17.17 10.07
C PRO A 3 21.36 16.40 9.55
N ALA A 4 21.58 15.14 9.16
CA ALA A 4 20.51 14.20 8.90
C ALA A 4 19.65 14.11 10.16
N THR A 5 18.37 14.44 10.04
CA THR A 5 17.40 14.28 11.12
C THR A 5 17.19 12.78 11.30
N THR A 6 17.89 12.19 12.26
CA THR A 6 17.71 10.81 12.72
C THR A 6 16.27 10.61 13.20
N HIS A 7 15.67 9.50 12.81
CA HIS A 7 14.28 9.08 13.12
C HIS A 7 13.95 8.93 14.62
N ALA A 8 14.85 9.30 15.53
CA ALA A 8 14.74 9.08 16.97
C ALA A 8 13.79 10.04 17.72
N ASP A 9 13.30 11.11 17.07
CA ASP A 9 12.62 12.23 17.76
C ASP A 9 11.13 12.36 17.44
N ARG A 10 10.49 11.32 16.88
CA ARG A 10 9.03 11.29 16.65
C ARG A 10 8.32 10.27 17.54
N ARG A 11 8.73 10.17 18.80
CA ARG A 11 7.97 9.41 19.79
C ARG A 11 6.62 10.09 19.97
N ILE A 12 5.52 9.38 19.71
CA ILE A 12 4.16 9.91 19.93
C ILE A 12 3.93 9.94 21.44
N ASP A 13 4.28 11.01 22.15
CA ASP A 13 4.10 11.08 23.61
C ASP A 13 2.59 11.00 23.97
N LEU A 14 2.08 9.79 24.18
CA LEU A 14 0.68 9.49 24.50
C LEU A 14 0.58 9.18 25.99
N THR A 15 -0.17 10.01 26.69
CA THR A 15 -0.59 9.70 28.06
C THR A 15 -1.88 8.87 28.01
N PRO A 16 -2.15 7.95 28.98
CA PRO A 16 -3.32 7.09 28.95
C PRO A 16 -4.68 7.82 28.82
N ASP A 17 -4.76 9.06 29.31
CA ASP A 17 -5.93 9.94 29.21
C ASP A 17 -6.19 10.48 27.79
N GLN A 18 -5.22 10.38 26.88
CA GLN A 18 -5.35 10.78 25.48
C GLN A 18 -5.84 9.67 24.57
N LEU A 19 -5.90 8.43 25.07
CA LEU A 19 -6.36 7.26 24.33
C LEU A 19 -7.88 7.32 24.10
N ILE A 20 -8.28 6.93 22.89
CA ILE A 20 -9.68 6.87 22.49
C ILE A 20 -10.06 5.41 22.30
N TRP A 21 -11.05 4.94 23.05
CA TRP A 21 -11.51 3.56 23.01
C TRP A 21 -12.52 3.34 21.90
N VAL A 22 -12.36 2.24 21.16
CA VAL A 22 -13.26 1.79 20.09
C VAL A 22 -13.52 0.31 20.30
N ASP A 23 -14.76 -0.06 20.63
CA ASP A 23 -15.21 -1.45 20.80
C ASP A 23 -14.28 -2.31 21.69
N GLY A 24 -13.73 -1.72 22.75
CA GLY A 24 -12.83 -2.39 23.70
C GLY A 24 -11.33 -2.26 23.40
N PHE A 25 -10.96 -1.61 22.30
CA PHE A 25 -9.56 -1.44 21.89
C PHE A 25 -9.12 0.02 22.00
N ALA A 26 -7.91 0.26 22.49
CA ALA A 26 -7.38 1.62 22.57
C ALA A 26 -6.83 2.07 21.21
N THR A 27 -7.08 3.33 20.87
CA THR A 27 -6.60 3.96 19.64
C THR A 27 -5.97 5.30 19.95
N PRO A 28 -4.97 5.76 19.17
CA PRO A 28 -4.39 7.08 19.36
C PRO A 28 -5.41 8.19 19.02
N PRO A 29 -5.20 9.41 19.55
CA PRO A 29 -5.94 10.58 19.12
C PRO A 29 -5.76 10.81 17.61
N SER A 30 -6.72 11.52 17.00
CA SER A 30 -6.70 11.69 15.55
C SER A 30 -5.54 12.61 15.21
N PRO A 31 -4.66 12.26 14.26
CA PRO A 31 -3.61 13.17 13.85
C PRO A 31 -4.23 14.47 13.32
N LYS A 32 -3.60 15.60 13.66
CA LYS A 32 -3.99 16.89 13.09
C LYS A 32 -3.69 16.87 11.59
N VAL A 33 -4.60 17.40 10.79
CA VAL A 33 -4.40 17.54 9.34
C VAL A 33 -3.32 18.60 9.09
N ARG A 34 -2.26 18.23 8.37
CA ARG A 34 -1.09 19.07 8.08
C ARG A 34 -0.96 19.31 6.57
N PRO A 35 -1.78 20.19 5.96
CA PRO A 35 -1.87 20.33 4.51
C PRO A 35 -0.58 20.86 3.87
N PHE A 36 0.13 21.78 4.54
CA PHE A 36 1.40 22.32 4.03
C PHE A 36 2.53 21.29 4.06
N HIS A 37 2.57 20.44 5.10
CA HIS A 37 3.52 19.31 5.15
C HIS A 37 3.23 18.30 4.04
N ALA A 38 1.95 17.97 3.85
CA ALA A 38 1.53 17.10 2.75
C ALA A 38 1.92 17.68 1.39
N LEU A 39 1.74 18.99 1.16
CA LEU A 39 2.17 19.63 -0.08
C LEU A 39 3.70 19.59 -0.24
N ALA A 40 4.46 19.85 0.82
CA ALA A 40 5.92 19.79 0.78
C ALA A 40 6.43 18.37 0.47
N SER A 41 5.88 17.34 1.12
CA SER A 41 6.20 15.93 0.83
C SER A 41 5.78 15.50 -0.57
N ALA A 42 4.63 15.97 -1.03
CA ALA A 42 4.17 15.77 -2.39
C ALA A 42 5.16 16.36 -3.42
N ILE A 43 5.68 17.57 -3.19
CA ILE A 43 6.72 18.16 -4.05
C ILE A 43 8.00 17.32 -4.01
N LYS A 44 8.44 16.86 -2.83
CA LYS A 44 9.61 15.98 -2.70
C LYS A 44 9.45 14.70 -3.50
N LEU A 45 8.28 14.07 -3.47
CA LEU A 45 7.97 12.88 -4.26
C LEU A 45 8.03 13.13 -5.77
N VAL A 46 7.57 14.31 -6.22
CA VAL A 46 7.65 14.69 -7.64
C VAL A 46 9.11 14.90 -8.08
N LEU A 47 9.93 15.47 -7.21
CA LEU A 47 11.36 15.70 -7.45
C LEU A 47 12.20 14.42 -7.37
N ASN A 48 11.83 13.49 -6.48
CA ASN A 48 12.44 12.17 -6.33
C ASN A 48 11.36 11.09 -6.24
N LYS A 49 11.06 10.47 -7.39
CA LYS A 49 9.99 9.46 -7.51
C LYS A 49 10.31 8.15 -6.79
N ASP A 50 11.59 7.93 -6.48
CA ASP A 50 12.05 6.72 -5.80
C ASP A 50 11.90 6.84 -4.26
N ASP A 51 11.61 8.04 -3.72
CA ASP A 51 11.38 8.26 -2.28
C ASP A 51 9.92 7.95 -1.88
N THR A 52 9.57 6.66 -1.92
CA THR A 52 8.22 6.15 -1.61
C THR A 52 7.74 6.51 -0.20
N ARG A 53 8.66 6.80 0.73
CA ARG A 53 8.35 7.31 2.08
C ARG A 53 7.51 8.60 2.05
N GLN A 54 7.68 9.44 1.02
CA GLN A 54 6.88 10.66 0.89
C GLN A 54 5.40 10.36 0.66
N VAL A 55 5.05 9.20 0.09
CA VAL A 55 3.65 8.77 -0.04
C VAL A 55 3.04 8.59 1.35
N PHE A 56 3.73 7.89 2.24
CA PHE A 56 3.30 7.70 3.63
C PHE A 56 3.16 9.04 4.37
N GLU A 57 4.13 9.95 4.23
CA GLU A 57 4.06 11.28 4.84
C GLU A 57 2.82 12.07 4.39
N VAL A 58 2.49 12.05 3.09
CA VAL A 58 1.28 12.71 2.56
C VAL A 58 0.01 12.06 3.10
N VAL A 59 -0.05 10.73 3.06
CA VAL A 59 -1.23 9.96 3.51
C VAL A 59 -1.48 10.20 4.99
N THR A 60 -0.46 10.09 5.83
CA THR A 60 -0.53 10.31 7.27
C THR A 60 -0.86 11.76 7.59
N ALA A 61 -0.24 12.74 6.93
CA ALA A 61 -0.48 14.16 7.17
C ALA A 61 -1.92 14.61 6.85
N LEU A 62 -2.60 13.94 5.94
CA LEU A 62 -3.98 14.26 5.56
C LEU A 62 -5.02 13.33 6.19
N SER A 63 -4.60 12.21 6.78
CA SER A 63 -5.48 11.12 7.26
C SER A 63 -6.57 11.58 8.23
N GLY A 64 -6.27 12.49 9.16
CA GLY A 64 -7.20 12.95 10.18
C GLY A 64 -7.86 11.78 10.93
N ALA A 65 -9.18 11.82 11.10
CA ALA A 65 -9.93 10.75 11.76
C ALA A 65 -10.18 9.51 10.89
N SER A 66 -9.71 9.46 9.63
CA SER A 66 -10.02 8.33 8.72
C SER A 66 -9.44 7.01 9.21
N GLY A 67 -8.23 7.02 9.78
CA GLY A 67 -7.62 5.82 10.35
C GLY A 67 -8.48 5.18 11.43
N ARG A 68 -8.94 5.95 12.43
CA ARG A 68 -9.84 5.42 13.48
C ARG A 68 -11.18 4.95 12.93
N LYS A 69 -11.74 5.64 11.91
CA LYS A 69 -12.99 5.21 11.27
C LYS A 69 -12.82 3.88 10.54
N LEU A 70 -11.70 3.69 9.85
CA LEU A 70 -11.36 2.42 9.22
C LEU A 70 -11.16 1.34 10.27
N PHE A 71 -10.39 1.61 11.33
CA PHE A 71 -10.19 0.68 12.43
C PHE A 71 -11.52 0.21 13.03
N ARG A 72 -12.44 1.13 13.34
CA ARG A 72 -13.79 0.78 13.81
C ARG A 72 -14.53 -0.15 12.85
N ARG A 73 -14.50 0.14 11.55
CA ARG A 73 -15.13 -0.73 10.53
C ARG A 73 -14.46 -2.10 10.49
N PHE A 74 -13.14 -2.15 10.64
CA PHE A 74 -12.36 -3.38 10.61
C PHE A 74 -12.66 -4.28 11.81
N VAL A 75 -12.55 -3.76 13.04
CA VAL A 75 -12.86 -4.52 14.26
C VAL A 75 -14.36 -4.79 14.45
N ALA A 76 -15.24 -4.23 13.62
CA ALA A 76 -16.63 -4.62 13.57
C ALA A 76 -16.85 -5.95 12.83
N THR A 77 -15.88 -6.41 12.05
CA THR A 77 -15.92 -7.72 11.36
C THR A 77 -15.31 -8.82 12.23
N ASP A 78 -15.80 -10.06 12.10
CA ASP A 78 -15.26 -11.20 12.84
C ASP A 78 -13.78 -11.42 12.54
N TYR A 79 -13.40 -11.34 11.26
CA TYR A 79 -12.00 -11.46 10.85
C TYR A 79 -11.15 -10.32 11.40
N GLY A 80 -11.59 -9.07 11.31
CA GLY A 80 -10.83 -7.94 11.84
C GLY A 80 -10.65 -8.01 13.36
N ARG A 81 -11.64 -8.52 14.12
CA ARG A 81 -11.45 -8.81 15.56
C ARG A 81 -10.41 -9.90 15.77
N ARG A 82 -10.45 -10.99 15.00
CA ARG A 82 -9.43 -12.05 15.06
C ARG A 82 -8.05 -11.47 14.79
N VAL A 83 -7.86 -10.74 13.69
CA VAL A 83 -6.55 -10.12 13.33
C VAL A 83 -5.96 -9.32 14.49
N VAL A 84 -6.78 -8.55 15.21
CA VAL A 84 -6.26 -7.72 16.31
C VAL A 84 -6.17 -8.45 17.65
N ALA A 85 -7.05 -9.39 17.98
CA ALA A 85 -7.10 -10.06 19.28
C ALA A 85 -6.33 -11.39 19.31
N GLU A 86 -6.43 -12.17 18.25
CA GLU A 86 -5.73 -13.42 17.99
C GLU A 86 -4.78 -13.18 16.80
N PRO A 87 -3.59 -12.61 17.06
CA PRO A 87 -2.81 -11.91 16.05
C PRO A 87 -2.58 -12.75 14.79
N VAL A 88 -3.18 -12.32 13.69
CA VAL A 88 -2.91 -12.84 12.35
C VAL A 88 -1.74 -12.04 11.77
N GLU A 89 -0.56 -12.65 11.77
CA GLU A 89 0.66 -12.05 11.24
C GLU A 89 0.72 -12.25 9.71
N LEU A 90 -0.05 -11.41 9.00
CA LEU A 90 -0.18 -11.50 7.54
C LEU A 90 1.18 -11.37 6.84
N GLU A 91 2.08 -10.56 7.39
CA GLU A 91 3.46 -10.40 6.93
C GLU A 91 4.22 -11.72 6.92
N ASN A 92 4.05 -12.56 7.94
CA ASN A 92 4.70 -13.88 8.03
C ASN A 92 4.04 -14.87 7.06
N ILE A 93 2.72 -14.82 6.97
CA ILE A 93 1.93 -15.62 6.02
C ILE A 93 2.33 -15.36 4.56
N LEU A 94 2.53 -14.09 4.19
CA LEU A 94 2.90 -13.69 2.83
C LEU A 94 4.39 -13.82 2.56
N ALA A 95 5.24 -13.77 3.59
CA ALA A 95 6.67 -14.04 3.46
C ALA A 95 6.98 -15.54 3.29
N ASP A 96 6.07 -16.46 3.61
CA ASP A 96 6.25 -17.89 3.37
C ASP A 96 6.04 -18.26 1.89
N PHE A 97 7.01 -17.88 1.06
CA PHE A 97 6.98 -18.14 -0.39
C PHE A 97 6.98 -19.63 -0.70
N ALA A 98 7.60 -20.47 0.13
CA ALA A 98 7.60 -21.91 -0.08
C ALA A 98 6.17 -22.47 0.04
N ARG A 99 5.45 -22.09 1.08
CA ARG A 99 4.04 -22.47 1.26
C ARG A 99 3.15 -21.94 0.15
N LEU A 100 3.32 -20.66 -0.23
CA LEU A 100 2.54 -20.05 -1.30
C LEU A 100 2.78 -20.71 -2.66
N ARG A 101 4.03 -21.06 -2.99
CA ARG A 101 4.37 -21.79 -4.23
C ARG A 101 3.79 -23.21 -4.25
N ALA A 102 3.65 -23.85 -3.08
CA ALA A 102 3.05 -25.17 -2.95
C ALA A 102 1.52 -25.17 -3.08
N MET A 103 0.87 -24.01 -3.08
CA MET A 103 -0.57 -23.90 -3.30
C MET A 103 -0.95 -24.29 -4.75
N PRO A 104 -2.23 -24.69 -5.01
CA PRO A 104 -2.67 -25.08 -6.33
C PRO A 104 -2.39 -24.03 -7.40
N ALA A 105 -2.05 -24.47 -8.62
CA ALA A 105 -1.88 -23.56 -9.75
C ALA A 105 -3.18 -22.78 -10.01
N GLY A 106 -3.07 -21.46 -10.22
CA GLY A 106 -4.22 -20.57 -10.37
C GLY A 106 -4.93 -20.18 -9.07
N SER A 107 -4.43 -20.63 -7.91
CA SER A 107 -4.89 -20.11 -6.62
C SER A 107 -4.46 -18.66 -6.42
N PHE A 108 -5.14 -17.97 -5.50
CA PHE A 108 -4.80 -16.60 -5.15
C PHE A 108 -3.39 -16.47 -4.56
N GLY A 109 -3.01 -17.36 -3.64
CA GLY A 109 -1.68 -17.37 -3.05
C GLY A 109 -0.60 -17.72 -4.05
N ARG A 110 -0.87 -18.61 -5.01
CA ARG A 110 0.07 -18.91 -6.09
C ARG A 110 0.26 -17.71 -7.01
N ALA A 111 -0.84 -17.05 -7.42
CA ALA A 111 -0.78 -15.84 -8.21
C ALA A 111 -0.05 -14.69 -7.49
N TYR A 112 -0.20 -14.59 -6.16
CA TYR A 112 0.53 -13.62 -5.37
C TYR A 112 2.03 -13.87 -5.36
N VAL A 113 2.49 -15.09 -5.05
CA VAL A 113 3.94 -15.35 -5.02
C VAL A 113 4.57 -15.24 -6.41
N ASP A 114 3.88 -15.64 -7.46
CA ASP A 114 4.35 -15.44 -8.85
C ASP A 114 4.50 -13.93 -9.14
N PHE A 115 3.52 -13.11 -8.73
CA PHE A 115 3.59 -11.64 -8.84
C PHE A 115 4.75 -11.05 -8.04
N MET A 116 5.11 -11.59 -6.87
CA MET A 116 6.27 -11.14 -6.08
C MET A 116 7.61 -11.55 -6.72
N ASP A 117 7.68 -12.76 -7.24
CA ASP A 117 8.88 -13.31 -7.92
C ASP A 117 9.22 -12.50 -9.18
N GLU A 118 8.22 -12.10 -9.97
CA GLU A 118 8.41 -11.25 -11.16
C GLU A 118 9.08 -9.91 -10.86
N ALA A 119 8.87 -9.36 -9.66
CA ALA A 119 9.47 -8.11 -9.21
C ALA A 119 10.77 -8.31 -8.41
N GLY A 120 11.21 -9.55 -8.20
CA GLY A 120 12.45 -9.85 -7.47
C GLY A 120 12.36 -9.59 -5.96
N PHE A 121 11.16 -9.63 -5.37
CA PHE A 121 11.00 -9.50 -3.93
C PHE A 121 11.50 -10.76 -3.21
N THR A 122 11.93 -10.57 -1.96
CA THR A 122 12.33 -11.67 -1.08
C THR A 122 11.46 -11.67 0.18
N PRO A 123 11.24 -12.84 0.80
CA PRO A 123 10.59 -12.94 2.10
C PRO A 123 11.15 -11.96 3.14
N GLN A 124 12.47 -11.88 3.23
CA GLN A 124 13.17 -11.02 4.19
C GLN A 124 12.93 -9.53 3.88
N GLY A 125 12.91 -9.16 2.60
CA GLY A 125 12.59 -7.80 2.18
C GLY A 125 11.16 -7.38 2.57
N LEU A 126 10.19 -8.29 2.48
CA LEU A 126 8.80 -8.02 2.89
C LEU A 126 8.66 -7.84 4.40
N LEU A 127 9.31 -8.70 5.18
CA LEU A 127 9.32 -8.58 6.64
C LEU A 127 10.00 -7.28 7.08
N ALA A 128 11.13 -6.93 6.48
CA ALA A 128 11.83 -5.67 6.77
C ALA A 128 10.96 -4.44 6.44
N ALA A 129 10.25 -4.46 5.31
CA ALA A 129 9.34 -3.38 4.92
C ALA A 129 8.15 -3.25 5.89
N ALA A 130 7.56 -4.36 6.32
CA ALA A 130 6.47 -4.35 7.31
C ALA A 130 6.95 -3.87 8.69
N GLU A 131 8.17 -4.25 9.08
CA GLU A 131 8.82 -3.78 10.30
C GLU A 131 9.05 -2.26 10.26
N GLU A 132 9.61 -1.73 9.18
CA GLU A 132 9.87 -0.30 8.99
C GLU A 132 8.59 0.53 9.05
N ALA A 133 7.52 0.05 8.40
CA ALA A 133 6.23 0.75 8.39
C ALA A 133 5.59 0.86 9.79
N SER A 134 5.90 -0.09 10.68
CA SER A 134 5.34 -0.15 12.03
C SER A 134 6.16 0.60 13.10
N VAL A 135 7.36 1.11 12.79
CA VAL A 135 8.34 1.63 13.77
C VAL A 135 7.74 2.71 14.68
N ASP A 136 7.02 3.68 14.11
CA ASP A 136 6.50 4.84 14.87
C ASP A 136 5.44 4.44 15.94
N MET A 137 4.90 3.23 15.88
CA MET A 137 3.83 2.74 16.76
C MET A 137 4.27 1.59 17.67
N LYS A 138 5.46 1.01 17.45
CA LYS A 138 5.97 -0.13 18.23
C LYS A 138 6.20 0.20 19.70
N ASP A 139 6.52 1.45 20.01
CA ASP A 139 6.86 1.90 21.37
C ASP A 139 5.63 2.14 22.27
N PHE A 140 4.42 1.83 21.80
CA PHE A 140 3.15 2.04 22.52
C PHE A 140 2.35 0.73 22.62
N PRO A 141 2.63 -0.11 23.64
CA PRO A 141 1.92 -1.37 23.83
C PRO A 141 0.41 -1.19 24.04
N GLU A 142 -0.04 -0.03 24.51
CA GLU A 142 -1.45 0.28 24.77
C GLU A 142 -2.29 0.32 23.50
N ILE A 143 -1.69 0.59 22.34
CA ILE A 143 -2.37 0.66 21.04
C ILE A 143 -1.97 -0.50 20.12
N ALA A 144 -1.51 -1.62 20.68
CA ALA A 144 -0.96 -2.73 19.90
C ALA A 144 -1.96 -3.30 18.89
N GLU A 145 -3.25 -3.38 19.22
CA GLU A 145 -4.33 -3.81 18.33
C GLU A 145 -4.51 -2.86 17.16
N PHE A 146 -4.48 -1.56 17.45
CA PHE A 146 -4.53 -0.53 16.41
C PHE A 146 -3.32 -0.65 15.49
N ARG A 147 -2.09 -0.77 16.02
CA ARG A 147 -0.87 -1.04 15.23
C ARG A 147 -1.04 -2.27 14.34
N ARG A 148 -1.47 -3.42 14.89
CA ARG A 148 -1.69 -4.66 14.13
C ARG A 148 -2.65 -4.45 12.95
N ALA A 149 -3.74 -3.71 13.14
CA ALA A 149 -4.67 -3.41 12.05
C ALA A 149 -4.05 -2.58 10.92
N PHE A 150 -3.15 -1.63 11.22
CA PHE A 150 -2.46 -0.84 10.19
C PHE A 150 -1.38 -1.64 9.47
N THR A 151 -0.59 -2.44 10.19
CA THR A 151 0.36 -3.38 9.57
C THR A 151 -0.38 -4.32 8.62
N HIS A 152 -1.53 -4.87 9.03
CA HIS A 152 -2.35 -5.73 8.19
C HIS A 152 -2.85 -5.04 6.91
N LEU A 153 -3.30 -3.78 7.02
CA LEU A 153 -3.71 -2.97 5.88
C LEU A 153 -2.55 -2.73 4.90
N GLU A 154 -1.37 -2.38 5.41
CA GLU A 154 -0.20 -2.05 4.59
C GLU A 154 0.31 -3.27 3.83
N VAL A 155 0.43 -4.41 4.52
CA VAL A 155 0.84 -5.69 3.92
C VAL A 155 -0.20 -6.19 2.90
N SER A 156 -1.48 -5.87 3.10
CA SER A 156 -2.54 -6.22 2.14
C SER A 156 -2.45 -5.48 0.80
N HIS A 157 -1.69 -4.39 0.69
CA HIS A 157 -1.58 -3.60 -0.55
C HIS A 157 -1.19 -4.44 -1.77
N ASP A 158 -0.17 -5.30 -1.61
CA ASP A 158 0.37 -6.10 -2.70
C ASP A 158 -0.58 -7.22 -3.12
N LEU A 159 -1.39 -7.73 -2.19
CA LEU A 159 -2.49 -8.62 -2.52
C LEU A 159 -3.52 -7.94 -3.42
N TRP A 160 -3.74 -6.63 -3.26
CA TRP A 160 -4.76 -5.92 -4.02
C TRP A 160 -4.37 -5.75 -5.49
N HIS A 161 -3.08 -5.69 -5.81
CA HIS A 161 -2.62 -5.77 -7.20
C HIS A 161 -3.09 -7.05 -7.88
N VAL A 162 -2.90 -8.20 -7.21
CA VAL A 162 -3.29 -9.52 -7.73
C VAL A 162 -4.82 -9.65 -7.81
N LEU A 163 -5.54 -9.23 -6.76
CA LEU A 163 -7.00 -9.26 -6.75
C LEU A 163 -7.60 -8.42 -7.88
N THR A 164 -7.14 -7.17 -8.02
CA THR A 164 -7.70 -6.22 -8.99
C THR A 164 -7.17 -6.40 -10.40
N GLY A 165 -6.00 -7.00 -10.57
CA GLY A 165 -5.30 -7.13 -11.85
C GLY A 165 -4.49 -5.90 -12.25
N TYR A 166 -4.29 -4.93 -11.36
CA TYR A 166 -3.41 -3.79 -11.61
C TYR A 166 -1.95 -4.17 -11.40
N GLY A 167 -1.10 -3.96 -12.40
CA GLY A 167 0.35 -4.19 -12.30
C GLY A 167 1.09 -3.11 -11.50
N ARG A 168 2.41 -3.26 -11.41
CA ARG A 168 3.33 -2.31 -10.76
C ARG A 168 3.80 -1.18 -11.68
N ASP A 169 3.22 -1.09 -12.87
CA ASP A 169 3.45 0.07 -13.72
C ASP A 169 2.77 1.31 -13.12
N PRO A 170 3.20 2.53 -13.46
CA PRO A 170 2.67 3.71 -12.81
C PRO A 170 1.16 3.90 -12.93
N LEU A 171 0.53 3.49 -14.04
CA LEU A 171 -0.92 3.56 -14.17
C LEU A 171 -1.60 2.52 -13.28
N GLY A 172 -1.04 1.31 -13.21
CA GLY A 172 -1.47 0.24 -12.31
C GLY A 172 -1.44 0.68 -10.84
N GLU A 173 -0.34 1.26 -10.38
CA GLU A 173 -0.19 1.82 -9.03
C GLU A 173 -1.26 2.87 -8.72
N VAL A 174 -1.49 3.83 -9.61
CA VAL A 174 -2.52 4.86 -9.41
C VAL A 174 -3.93 4.27 -9.39
N CYS A 175 -4.19 3.23 -10.20
CA CYS A 175 -5.46 2.53 -10.17
C CYS A 175 -5.63 1.75 -8.86
N ASN A 176 -4.59 1.06 -8.38
CA ASN A 176 -4.62 0.36 -7.11
C ASN A 176 -4.86 1.35 -5.96
N LEU A 177 -4.19 2.50 -5.92
CA LEU A 177 -4.46 3.57 -4.94
C LEU A 177 -5.90 4.11 -5.02
N ALA A 178 -6.46 4.23 -6.23
CA ALA A 178 -7.85 4.66 -6.42
C ALA A 178 -8.86 3.64 -5.89
N PHE A 179 -8.59 2.34 -6.08
CA PHE A 179 -9.33 1.25 -5.43
C PHE A 179 -9.17 1.31 -3.91
N THR A 180 -7.94 1.42 -3.42
CA THR A 180 -7.58 1.49 -2.00
C THR A 180 -8.30 2.59 -1.27
N ARG A 181 -8.39 3.76 -1.90
CA ARG A 181 -9.07 4.91 -1.33
C ARG A 181 -10.54 4.63 -1.05
N ARG A 182 -11.22 3.80 -1.85
CA ARG A 182 -12.63 3.48 -1.64
C ARG A 182 -12.83 2.50 -0.50
N GLN A 183 -11.91 1.55 -0.36
CA GLN A 183 -11.90 0.60 0.75
C GLN A 183 -11.59 1.28 2.10
N THR A 184 -10.60 2.17 2.11
CA THR A 184 -10.06 2.80 3.35
C THR A 184 -10.68 4.16 3.68
N ARG A 185 -11.24 4.86 2.68
CA ARG A 185 -11.72 6.25 2.78
C ARG A 185 -10.67 7.25 3.28
N ASN A 186 -9.37 6.95 3.09
CA ASN A 186 -8.30 7.87 3.48
C ASN A 186 -8.25 9.09 2.53
N PRO A 187 -8.40 10.33 3.03
CA PRO A 187 -8.38 11.53 2.20
C PRO A 187 -7.00 11.83 1.60
N GLY A 188 -5.90 11.42 2.22
CA GLY A 188 -4.54 11.68 1.74
C GLY A 188 -4.23 11.01 0.41
N LEU A 189 -4.83 9.84 0.16
CA LEU A 189 -4.76 9.16 -1.14
C LEU A 189 -5.29 10.02 -2.28
N ARG A 190 -6.23 10.96 -2.03
CA ARG A 190 -6.74 11.87 -3.08
C ARG A 190 -5.61 12.69 -3.71
N LEU A 191 -4.70 13.20 -2.88
CA LEU A 191 -3.63 14.08 -3.36
C LEU A 191 -2.64 13.27 -4.20
N ILE A 192 -2.24 12.10 -3.73
CA ILE A 192 -1.32 11.21 -4.46
C ILE A 192 -1.92 10.76 -5.80
N ILE A 193 -3.17 10.29 -5.80
CA ILE A 193 -3.88 9.91 -7.02
C ILE A 193 -3.97 11.09 -7.99
N PHE A 194 -4.35 12.28 -7.50
CA PHE A 194 -4.46 13.47 -8.32
C PHE A 194 -3.12 13.83 -8.98
N MET A 195 -2.03 13.85 -8.21
CA MET A 195 -0.71 14.16 -8.75
C MET A 195 -0.22 13.12 -9.77
N GLY A 196 -0.40 11.83 -9.49
CA GLY A 196 -0.04 10.76 -10.42
C GLY A 196 -0.79 10.89 -11.74
N LEU A 197 -2.11 11.12 -11.68
CA LEU A 197 -2.93 11.33 -12.86
C LEU A 197 -2.55 12.60 -13.64
N ALA A 198 -2.31 13.71 -12.95
CA ALA A 198 -1.88 14.96 -13.57
C ALA A 198 -0.53 14.79 -14.28
N ALA A 199 0.44 14.18 -13.63
CA ALA A 199 1.76 13.92 -14.21
C ALA A 199 1.68 13.03 -15.46
N MET A 200 0.93 11.92 -15.41
CA MET A 200 0.76 11.04 -16.57
C MET A 200 0.02 11.74 -17.71
N LYS A 201 -1.00 12.55 -17.39
CA LYS A 201 -1.77 13.28 -18.40
C LYS A 201 -0.93 14.35 -19.10
N LEU A 202 -0.03 15.01 -18.37
CA LEU A 202 0.95 15.96 -18.93
C LEU A 202 1.99 15.26 -19.80
N GLU A 203 2.44 14.07 -19.41
CA GLU A 203 3.44 13.32 -20.19
C GLU A 203 2.84 12.69 -21.46
N ARG A 204 1.66 12.06 -21.37
CA ARG A 204 0.99 11.40 -22.49
C ARG A 204 -0.52 11.60 -22.44
N TRP A 205 -0.96 12.72 -23.03
CA TRP A 205 -2.37 13.11 -23.00
C TRP A 205 -3.33 12.06 -23.60
N SER A 206 -2.88 11.24 -24.55
CA SER A 206 -3.71 10.26 -25.26
C SER A 206 -4.08 9.03 -24.42
N VAL A 207 -3.33 8.75 -23.35
CA VAL A 207 -3.60 7.59 -22.49
C VAL A 207 -4.86 7.85 -21.65
N PRO A 208 -5.80 6.90 -21.55
CA PRO A 208 -7.07 7.09 -20.84
C PRO A 208 -6.93 7.02 -19.30
N VAL A 209 -5.89 7.63 -18.72
CA VAL A 209 -5.54 7.51 -17.29
C VAL A 209 -6.68 7.91 -16.35
N MET A 210 -7.41 8.98 -16.70
CA MET A 210 -8.57 9.43 -15.92
C MET A 210 -9.74 8.44 -15.97
N LYS A 211 -9.94 7.76 -17.11
CA LYS A 211 -10.99 6.74 -17.24
C LYS A 211 -10.61 5.49 -16.45
N ALA A 212 -9.35 5.06 -16.52
CA ALA A 212 -8.84 3.91 -15.77
C ALA A 212 -8.97 4.13 -14.25
N ALA A 213 -8.52 5.27 -13.73
CA ALA A 213 -8.66 5.56 -12.30
C ALA A 213 -10.11 5.72 -11.83
N ARG A 214 -11.02 6.23 -12.68
CA ARG A 214 -12.45 6.26 -12.37
C ARG A 214 -13.06 4.87 -12.32
N GLN A 215 -12.67 3.97 -13.25
CA GLN A 215 -13.08 2.57 -13.19
C GLN A 215 -12.56 1.91 -11.91
N ALA A 216 -11.28 2.09 -11.57
CA ALA A 216 -10.71 1.57 -10.33
C ALA A 216 -11.43 2.07 -9.07
N ALA A 217 -11.78 3.36 -9.05
CA ALA A 217 -12.57 3.95 -7.98
C ALA A 217 -14.04 3.46 -7.96
N HIS A 218 -14.59 2.98 -9.07
CA HIS A 218 -15.90 2.34 -9.09
C HIS A 218 -15.79 0.89 -8.58
N MET A 219 -14.78 0.15 -9.07
CA MET A 219 -14.47 -1.21 -8.62
C MET A 219 -14.27 -1.27 -7.11
N GLY A 220 -13.51 -0.33 -6.52
CA GLY A 220 -13.29 -0.31 -5.08
C GLY A 220 -14.52 0.09 -4.25
N GLU A 221 -15.53 0.73 -4.85
CA GLU A 221 -16.81 1.00 -4.18
C GLU A 221 -17.78 -0.18 -4.31
N ALA A 222 -17.73 -0.89 -5.44
CA ALA A 222 -18.57 -2.06 -5.72
C ALA A 222 -18.08 -3.33 -4.99
N ALA A 223 -16.76 -3.47 -4.82
CA ALA A 223 -16.16 -4.58 -4.10
C ALA A 223 -16.63 -4.63 -2.65
N ASP A 224 -16.69 -5.86 -2.11
CA ASP A 224 -16.86 -6.06 -0.67
C ASP A 224 -15.72 -5.41 0.11
N PHE A 225 -15.88 -5.32 1.43
CA PHE A 225 -14.84 -4.78 2.29
C PHE A 225 -13.68 -5.77 2.40
N VAL A 226 -12.71 -5.69 1.47
CA VAL A 226 -11.66 -6.70 1.28
C VAL A 226 -10.90 -7.02 2.57
N LEU A 227 -10.59 -6.01 3.37
CA LEU A 227 -9.91 -6.20 4.67
C LEU A 227 -10.72 -7.05 5.65
N GLY A 228 -12.05 -7.06 5.53
CA GLY A 228 -12.93 -7.84 6.41
C GLY A 228 -12.98 -9.33 6.11
N HIS A 229 -12.24 -9.82 5.09
CA HIS A 229 -12.24 -11.24 4.71
C HIS A 229 -10.97 -11.96 5.15
N ASP A 230 -11.13 -13.23 5.54
CA ASP A 230 -10.03 -14.09 5.95
C ASP A 230 -9.10 -14.40 4.78
N VAL A 231 -7.98 -13.68 4.72
CA VAL A 231 -6.99 -13.81 3.65
C VAL A 231 -6.39 -15.22 3.64
N GLU A 232 -6.12 -15.81 4.81
CA GLU A 232 -5.54 -17.15 4.90
C GLU A 232 -6.46 -18.21 4.29
N ALA A 233 -7.77 -18.06 4.49
CA ALA A 233 -8.77 -18.93 3.87
C ALA A 233 -8.93 -18.66 2.37
N LEU A 234 -8.65 -17.45 1.89
CA LEU A 234 -8.75 -17.10 0.48
C LEU A 234 -7.53 -17.53 -0.34
N LEU A 235 -6.32 -17.54 0.24
CA LEU A 235 -5.08 -17.83 -0.49
C LEU A 235 -5.11 -19.18 -1.25
N PRO A 236 -5.64 -20.29 -0.69
CA PRO A 236 -5.66 -21.57 -1.41
C PRO A 236 -6.71 -21.65 -2.52
N LEU A 237 -7.71 -20.74 -2.54
CA LEU A 237 -8.82 -20.78 -3.48
C LEU A 237 -8.41 -20.29 -4.88
N PRO A 238 -9.06 -20.77 -5.95
CA PRO A 238 -8.87 -20.22 -7.30
C PRO A 238 -9.07 -18.69 -7.32
N LEU A 239 -8.15 -17.96 -7.95
CA LEU A 239 -8.21 -16.48 -7.98
C LEU A 239 -9.52 -15.95 -8.58
N ALA A 240 -10.05 -16.62 -9.60
CA ALA A 240 -11.34 -16.26 -10.20
C ALA A 240 -12.48 -16.36 -9.18
N GLU A 241 -12.47 -17.41 -8.35
CA GLU A 241 -13.47 -17.59 -7.29
C GLU A 241 -13.33 -16.50 -6.22
N VAL A 242 -12.11 -16.17 -5.79
CA VAL A 242 -11.86 -15.09 -4.84
C VAL A 242 -12.37 -13.75 -5.37
N ARG A 243 -12.12 -13.44 -6.65
CA ARG A 243 -12.64 -12.24 -7.31
C ARG A 243 -14.17 -12.21 -7.32
N THR A 244 -14.82 -13.33 -7.64
CA THR A 244 -16.29 -13.43 -7.59
C THR A 244 -16.82 -13.22 -6.17
N ARG A 245 -16.23 -13.89 -5.17
CA ARG A 245 -16.63 -13.78 -3.76
C ARG A 245 -16.52 -12.36 -3.22
N LEU A 246 -15.49 -11.62 -3.62
CA LEU A 246 -15.22 -10.25 -3.18
C LEU A 246 -15.86 -9.17 -4.08
N ASN A 247 -16.64 -9.58 -5.07
CA ASN A 247 -17.21 -8.70 -6.10
C ASN A 247 -16.15 -7.81 -6.81
N ILE A 248 -14.99 -8.38 -7.12
CA ILE A 248 -13.92 -7.70 -7.86
C ILE A 248 -14.19 -7.80 -9.36
N LEU A 249 -14.56 -6.67 -9.95
CA LEU A 249 -14.81 -6.55 -11.39
C LEU A 249 -13.50 -6.58 -12.19
N GLU A 250 -13.59 -6.86 -13.49
CA GLU A 250 -12.43 -6.80 -14.38
C GLU A 250 -12.03 -5.34 -14.71
N PRO A 251 -10.73 -4.98 -14.66
CA PRO A 251 -10.25 -3.63 -14.94
C PRO A 251 -10.11 -3.35 -16.46
N THR A 252 -11.22 -3.43 -17.20
CA THR A 252 -11.22 -3.40 -18.68
C THR A 252 -10.54 -2.18 -19.31
N VAL A 253 -10.63 -0.99 -18.70
CA VAL A 253 -10.00 0.24 -19.23
C VAL A 253 -8.49 0.20 -19.05
N TYR A 254 -8.00 -0.34 -17.92
CA TYR A 254 -6.58 -0.53 -17.68
C TYR A 254 -6.01 -1.62 -18.60
N ASN A 255 -6.73 -2.75 -18.74
CA ASN A 255 -6.34 -3.86 -19.61
C ASN A 255 -6.24 -3.43 -21.08
N ALA A 256 -7.07 -2.51 -21.54
CA ALA A 256 -7.03 -1.98 -22.90
C ALA A 256 -5.81 -1.09 -23.21
N VAL A 257 -5.06 -0.63 -22.20
CA VAL A 257 -3.81 0.12 -22.43
C VAL A 257 -2.68 -0.87 -22.73
N PRO A 258 -1.92 -0.72 -23.83
CA PRO A 258 -0.82 -1.63 -24.12
C PRO A 258 0.27 -1.60 -23.04
N ASP A 259 0.84 -2.75 -22.67
CA ASP A 259 1.80 -2.84 -21.57
C ASP A 259 3.06 -2.00 -21.81
N GLY A 260 3.54 -1.93 -23.06
CA GLY A 260 4.66 -1.06 -23.41
C GLY A 260 4.37 0.44 -23.20
N VAL A 261 3.09 0.85 -23.19
CA VAL A 261 2.69 2.22 -22.85
C VAL A 261 2.64 2.39 -21.34
N LYS A 262 1.97 1.47 -20.63
CA LYS A 262 1.86 1.44 -19.16
C LYS A 262 3.23 1.59 -18.50
N HIS A 263 4.17 0.72 -18.86
CA HIS A 263 5.50 0.67 -18.26
C HIS A 263 6.37 1.88 -18.57
N LYS A 264 6.13 2.60 -19.67
CA LYS A 264 6.92 3.76 -20.09
C LYS A 264 6.42 5.07 -19.50
N LEU A 265 5.20 5.11 -18.96
CA LEU A 265 4.69 6.29 -18.25
C LEU A 265 5.60 6.61 -17.07
N LEU A 266 5.85 7.89 -16.84
CA LEU A 266 6.59 8.44 -15.70
C LEU A 266 8.00 7.88 -15.49
N ARG A 267 8.52 7.04 -16.39
CA ARG A 267 9.89 6.52 -16.30
C ARG A 267 10.88 7.70 -16.26
N PRO A 268 11.87 7.67 -15.35
CA PRO A 268 12.90 8.68 -15.32
C PRO A 268 13.57 8.79 -16.70
N LYS A 269 13.53 9.98 -17.33
CA LYS A 269 14.26 10.26 -18.58
C LYS A 269 15.74 10.50 -18.30
N VAL A 270 16.38 9.66 -17.48
CA VAL A 270 17.80 9.76 -17.19
C VAL A 270 18.53 8.65 -17.93
N ALA A 271 19.69 8.96 -18.50
CA ALA A 271 20.50 8.00 -19.24
C ALA A 271 20.99 6.81 -18.38
N GLN A 272 20.98 6.95 -17.05
CA GLN A 272 21.29 5.90 -16.07
C GLN A 272 20.36 6.00 -14.85
N THR A 273 19.77 4.88 -14.47
CA THR A 273 19.00 4.67 -13.24
C THR A 273 19.88 4.87 -11.99
N GLN A 274 19.27 5.07 -10.82
CA GLN A 274 20.03 5.18 -9.56
C GLN A 274 20.77 3.87 -9.24
N THR A 275 20.14 2.72 -9.50
CA THR A 275 20.77 1.40 -9.38
C THR A 275 21.99 1.24 -10.30
N GLU A 276 21.93 1.77 -11.54
CA GLU A 276 23.09 1.78 -12.43
C GLU A 276 24.19 2.72 -11.95
N ARG A 277 23.85 3.87 -11.38
CA ARG A 277 24.81 4.80 -10.77
C ARG A 277 25.46 4.22 -9.51
N GLU A 278 24.70 3.49 -8.70
CA GLU A 278 25.20 2.81 -7.50
C GLU A 278 26.06 1.60 -7.87
N ARG A 279 25.68 0.81 -8.88
CA ARG A 279 26.54 -0.25 -9.45
C ARG A 279 27.82 0.30 -10.07
N ALA A 280 27.76 1.42 -10.78
CA ALA A 280 28.94 2.09 -11.33
C ALA A 280 29.87 2.66 -10.24
N LYS A 281 29.33 3.08 -9.09
CA LYS A 281 30.11 3.48 -7.92
C LYS A 281 30.68 2.31 -7.12
N ALA A 282 30.01 1.16 -7.14
CA ALA A 282 30.43 -0.07 -6.45
C ALA A 282 31.43 -0.91 -7.26
N ALA A 283 31.67 -0.57 -8.53
CA ALA A 283 32.74 -1.19 -9.32
C ALA A 283 34.10 -0.77 -8.73
N PRO A 284 34.97 -1.72 -8.30
CA PRO A 284 36.29 -1.36 -7.82
C PRO A 284 37.05 -0.63 -8.94
N LEU A 285 37.67 0.50 -8.59
CA LEU A 285 38.64 1.17 -9.45
C LEU A 285 39.75 0.15 -9.75
N ALA A 286 39.71 -0.45 -10.94
CA ALA A 286 40.84 -1.17 -11.47
C ALA A 286 41.94 -0.15 -11.79
N ALA A 287 42.89 -0.04 -10.86
CA ALA A 287 44.22 0.54 -11.06
C ALA A 287 45.22 -0.36 -10.33
#